data_AF-X1TSJ5-F1
#
_entry.id   AF-X1TSJ5-F1
#
_cell.length_a   1.000
_cell.length_b   1.000
_cell.length_c   1.000
_cell.angle_alpha   90.00
_cell.angle_beta   90.00
_cell.angle_gamma   90.00
#
_symmetry.space_group_name_H-M   'P 1'
#
loop_
_entity.id
_entity.type
_entity.pdbx_description
1 polymer ?
#
loop_
_entity_poly.entity_id
_entity_poly.type
_entity_poly.pdbx_seq_one_letter_code
_entity_poly.pdbx_strand_id
1 'polypeptide(L)'
;MKIKEGKSLNQAASIFHKKPRTTNFFSMRDFIPEVPYSSEFYGLAFTMKKGDIGLTSTKKGTFIIELVERKEAEKEDFEQLSATLFVNIMMKKRNDYETCLSWLQKDQ
;
A
#
# COMPACT_ATOMS: atom_id res chain seq x y z
N MET A 1 -26.87 -4.63 1.79
CA MET A 1 -26.00 -5.74 2.22
C MET A 1 -25.42 -5.39 3.60
N LYS A 2 -25.94 -6.01 4.67
CA LYS A 2 -25.55 -5.71 6.07
C LYS A 2 -24.35 -6.58 6.46
N ILE A 3 -23.16 -5.99 6.49
CA ILE A 3 -22.02 -6.50 7.28
C ILE A 3 -21.73 -5.44 8.34
N LYS A 4 -22.66 -5.29 9.27
CA LYS A 4 -22.53 -4.49 10.50
C LYS A 4 -23.12 -5.33 11.62
N GLU A 5 -22.48 -6.44 11.94
CA GLU A 5 -22.79 -7.27 13.11
C GLU A 5 -21.74 -8.39 13.16
N GLY A 6 -20.69 -8.20 13.96
CA GLY A 6 -19.97 -9.25 14.70
C GLY A 6 -19.51 -10.54 14.00
N LYS A 7 -19.53 -10.66 12.67
CA LYS A 7 -19.09 -11.87 11.96
C LYS A 7 -17.65 -11.67 11.52
N SER A 8 -16.73 -12.36 12.19
CA SER A 8 -15.31 -12.34 11.88
C SER A 8 -15.05 -12.69 10.42
N LEU A 9 -13.98 -12.15 9.81
CA LEU A 9 -13.58 -12.45 8.44
C LEU A 9 -13.51 -13.97 8.17
N ASN A 10 -13.17 -14.76 9.19
CA ASN A 10 -13.19 -16.22 9.19
C ASN A 10 -14.57 -16.83 8.87
N GLN A 11 -15.66 -16.26 9.41
CA GLN A 11 -17.02 -16.72 9.14
C GLN A 11 -17.42 -16.40 7.69
N ALA A 12 -17.08 -15.21 7.20
CA ALA A 12 -17.32 -14.84 5.81
C ALA A 12 -16.53 -15.73 4.84
N ALA A 13 -15.25 -15.97 5.12
CA ALA A 13 -14.38 -16.79 4.28
C ALA A 13 -14.85 -18.25 4.19
N SER A 14 -15.40 -18.79 5.28
CA SER A 14 -15.97 -20.15 5.32
C SER A 14 -17.15 -20.34 4.36
N ILE A 15 -18.00 -19.31 4.17
CA ILE A 15 -19.11 -19.33 3.21
C ILE A 15 -18.60 -19.48 1.78
N PHE A 16 -17.45 -18.87 1.47
CA PHE A 16 -16.85 -18.91 0.13
C PHE A 16 -15.84 -20.05 -0.04
N HIS A 17 -15.72 -20.96 0.94
CA HIS A 17 -14.68 -21.99 0.98
C HIS A 17 -13.26 -21.44 0.76
N LYS A 18 -13.01 -20.19 1.18
CA LYS A 18 -11.70 -19.54 1.15
C LYS A 18 -11.12 -19.52 2.55
N LYS A 19 -9.79 -19.51 2.63
CA LYS A 19 -9.06 -19.27 3.88
C LYS A 19 -8.55 -17.83 3.87
N PRO A 20 -8.83 -17.01 4.90
CA PRO A 20 -8.25 -15.69 5.00
C PRO A 20 -6.74 -15.82 5.19
N ARG A 21 -6.00 -14.88 4.61
CA ARG A 21 -4.55 -14.77 4.79
C ARG A 21 -4.25 -13.47 5.53
N THR A 22 -3.26 -13.52 6.40
CA THR A 22 -2.75 -12.34 7.11
C THR A 22 -1.42 -11.93 6.49
N THR A 23 -1.28 -10.65 6.18
CA THR A 23 -0.02 -10.09 5.69
C THR A 23 0.87 -9.71 6.87
N ASN A 24 2.17 -9.57 6.63
CA ASN A 24 3.03 -8.80 7.53
C ASN A 24 2.64 -7.31 7.47
N PHE A 25 3.20 -6.49 8.37
CA PHE A 25 3.12 -5.04 8.23
C PHE A 25 3.68 -4.60 6.87
N PHE A 26 3.03 -3.62 6.25
CA PHE A 26 3.39 -3.12 4.92
C PHE A 26 3.16 -1.61 4.82
N SER A 27 3.96 -0.96 4.00
CA SER A 27 3.83 0.43 3.55
C SER A 27 3.03 0.53 2.24
N MET A 28 2.63 1.74 1.84
CA MET A 28 1.95 1.95 0.55
C MET A 28 2.76 1.53 -0.69
N ARG A 29 4.08 1.32 -0.53
CA ARG A 29 4.98 0.93 -1.64
C ARG A 29 5.39 -0.53 -1.60
N ASP A 30 5.08 -1.22 -0.52
CA ASP A 30 5.55 -2.58 -0.32
C ASP A 30 4.77 -3.55 -1.19
N PHE A 31 5.46 -4.56 -1.72
CA PHE A 31 4.83 -5.65 -2.42
C PHE A 31 4.21 -6.64 -1.44
N ILE A 32 2.92 -6.92 -1.62
CA ILE A 32 2.20 -7.96 -0.87
C ILE A 32 1.94 -9.14 -1.83
N PRO A 33 2.42 -10.36 -1.50
CA PRO A 33 2.13 -11.53 -2.32
C PRO A 33 0.63 -11.70 -2.57
N GLU A 34 0.28 -12.10 -3.80
CA GLU A 34 -1.10 -12.33 -4.28
C GLU A 34 -1.98 -11.07 -4.42
N VAL A 35 -1.65 -9.96 -3.77
CA VAL A 35 -2.37 -8.68 -3.88
C VAL A 35 -1.78 -7.84 -5.03
N PRO A 36 -2.60 -7.28 -5.94
CA PRO A 36 -2.09 -6.39 -6.97
C PRO A 36 -1.68 -5.03 -6.39
N TYR A 37 -0.66 -4.40 -6.99
CA TYR A 37 -0.34 -3.01 -6.70
C TYR A 37 -1.45 -2.10 -7.26
N SER A 38 -2.41 -1.74 -6.42
CA SER A 38 -3.63 -1.02 -6.83
C SER A 38 -4.06 0.01 -5.80
N SER A 39 -4.33 1.24 -6.23
CA SER A 39 -4.77 2.33 -5.35
C SER A 39 -6.02 2.00 -4.55
N GLU A 40 -6.92 1.18 -5.10
CA GLU A 40 -8.17 0.78 -4.49
C GLU A 40 -7.96 -0.13 -3.26
N PHE A 41 -6.96 -1.01 -3.30
CA PHE A 41 -6.61 -1.87 -2.17
C PHE A 41 -5.85 -1.09 -1.10
N TYR A 42 -4.75 -0.42 -1.48
CA TYR A 42 -3.90 0.28 -0.53
C TYR A 42 -4.62 1.48 0.08
N GLY A 43 -5.39 2.23 -0.71
CA GLY A 43 -6.17 3.36 -0.21
C GLY A 43 -7.21 2.94 0.82
N LEU A 44 -7.94 1.84 0.58
CA LEU A 44 -8.88 1.32 1.55
C LEU A 44 -8.17 0.85 2.83
N ALA A 45 -7.13 0.01 2.71
CA ALA A 45 -6.41 -0.53 3.87
C ALA A 45 -5.84 0.58 4.79
N PHE A 46 -5.35 1.68 4.22
CA PHE A 46 -4.77 2.79 4.99
C PHE A 46 -5.79 3.80 5.55
N THR A 47 -7.05 3.74 5.13
CA THR A 47 -8.13 4.61 5.65
C THR A 47 -9.01 3.93 6.70
N MET A 48 -8.93 2.61 6.80
CA MET A 48 -9.65 1.80 7.78
C MET A 48 -9.14 2.00 9.21
N LYS A 49 -10.02 1.77 10.19
CA LYS A 49 -9.68 1.70 11.62
C LYS A 49 -9.47 0.25 12.04
N LYS A 50 -8.72 0.04 13.13
CA LYS A 50 -8.46 -1.30 13.67
C LYS A 50 -9.79 -2.03 13.92
N GLY A 51 -9.93 -3.24 13.39
CA GLY A 51 -11.14 -4.06 13.42
C GLY A 51 -12.18 -3.76 12.34
N ASP A 52 -11.98 -2.74 11.50
CA ASP A 52 -12.86 -2.49 10.37
C ASP A 52 -12.73 -3.61 9.32
N ILE A 53 -13.84 -3.93 8.66
CA ILE A 53 -13.90 -4.80 7.50
C ILE A 53 -14.31 -3.98 6.28
N GLY A 54 -13.52 -4.06 5.22
CA GLY A 54 -13.70 -3.32 3.98
C GLY A 54 -13.81 -4.24 2.77
N LEU A 55 -14.44 -3.73 1.71
CA LEU A 55 -14.58 -4.41 0.41
C LEU A 55 -14.01 -3.50 -0.67
N THR A 56 -13.15 -4.04 -1.52
CA THR A 56 -12.56 -3.31 -2.66
C THR A 56 -12.44 -4.21 -3.87
N SER A 57 -12.50 -3.63 -5.06
CA SER A 57 -12.36 -4.36 -6.33
C SER A 57 -11.13 -3.85 -7.06
N THR A 58 -10.31 -4.78 -7.52
CA THR A 58 -9.06 -4.53 -8.25
C THR A 58 -9.09 -5.28 -9.59
N LYS A 59 -8.08 -5.08 -10.43
CA LYS A 59 -7.93 -5.84 -11.69
C LYS A 59 -7.82 -7.36 -11.50
N LYS A 60 -7.39 -7.84 -10.32
CA LYS A 60 -7.33 -9.27 -9.99
C LYS A 60 -8.64 -9.83 -9.40
N GLY A 61 -9.62 -8.97 -9.13
CA GLY A 61 -10.90 -9.35 -8.53
C GLY A 61 -11.19 -8.57 -7.26
N THR A 62 -12.21 -9.03 -6.54
CA THR A 62 -12.74 -8.40 -5.34
C THR A 62 -12.10 -8.96 -4.07
N PHE A 63 -11.68 -8.07 -3.19
CA PHE A 63 -11.01 -8.36 -1.93
C PHE A 63 -11.88 -7.90 -0.77
N ILE A 64 -12.02 -8.77 0.23
CA ILE A 64 -12.53 -8.42 1.55
C ILE A 64 -11.32 -8.35 2.47
N ILE A 65 -11.13 -7.23 3.15
CA ILE A 65 -9.98 -7.00 4.03
C ILE A 65 -10.45 -6.62 5.42
N GLU A 66 -9.69 -7.02 6.44
CA GLU A 66 -9.87 -6.63 7.83
C GLU A 66 -8.58 -5.97 8.31
N LEU A 67 -8.68 -4.79 8.94
CA LEU A 67 -7.50 -4.14 9.50
C LEU A 67 -7.21 -4.71 10.90
N VAL A 68 -6.30 -5.67 10.98
CA VAL A 68 -5.90 -6.32 12.24
C VAL A 68 -5.14 -5.37 13.15
N GLU A 69 -4.16 -4.64 12.59
CA GLU A 69 -3.30 -3.75 13.35
C GLU A 69 -2.70 -2.66 12.48
N ARG A 70 -2.38 -1.52 13.10
CA ARG A 70 -1.68 -0.39 12.48
C ARG A 70 -0.49 -0.02 13.35
N LYS A 71 0.68 0.10 12.73
CA LYS A 71 1.85 0.74 13.36
C LYS A 71 1.88 2.21 12.93
N GLU A 72 1.81 3.11 13.90
CA GLU A 72 1.98 4.55 13.65
C GLU A 72 3.44 4.85 13.28
N ALA A 73 3.64 5.89 12.47
CA ALA A 73 5.00 6.34 12.16
C ALA A 73 5.60 7.05 13.38
N GLU A 74 6.78 6.59 13.84
CA GLU A 74 7.52 7.27 14.90
C GLU A 74 8.23 8.51 14.34
N LYS A 75 8.19 9.61 15.09
CA LYS A 75 8.74 10.90 14.63
C LYS A 75 10.26 10.87 14.59
N GLU A 76 10.91 10.15 15.51
CA GLU A 76 12.36 9.98 15.52
C GLU A 76 12.89 9.34 14.21
N ASP A 77 12.14 8.39 13.64
CA ASP A 77 12.52 7.74 12.38
C ASP A 77 12.51 8.74 11.20
N PHE A 78 11.55 9.67 11.20
CA PHE A 78 11.43 10.67 10.14
C PHE A 78 12.61 11.65 10.12
N GLU A 79 13.01 12.16 11.29
CA GLU A 79 14.11 13.12 11.38
C GLU A 79 15.43 12.52 10.89
N GLN A 80 15.71 11.25 11.24
CA GLN A 80 16.89 10.52 10.78
C GLN A 80 16.88 10.26 9.27
N LEU A 81 15.71 9.95 8.69
CA LEU A 81 15.57 9.64 7.28
C LEU A 81 15.51 10.88 6.38
N SER A 82 15.09 12.03 6.92
CA SER A 82 14.82 13.24 6.15
C SER A 82 16.02 13.74 5.35
N ALA A 83 17.19 13.85 5.98
CA ALA A 83 18.41 14.35 5.33
C ALA A 83 18.85 13.46 4.16
N THR A 84 18.85 12.15 4.35
CA THR A 84 19.16 11.16 3.31
C THR A 84 18.12 11.21 2.18
N LEU A 85 16.85 11.38 2.51
CA LEU A 85 15.77 11.51 1.53
C LEU A 85 15.94 12.75 0.64
N PHE A 86 16.29 13.90 1.24
CA PHE A 86 16.56 15.14 0.52
C PHE A 86 17.71 14.97 -0.47
N VAL A 87 18.83 14.39 -0.04
CA VAL A 87 19.99 14.12 -0.89
C VAL A 87 19.61 13.21 -2.06
N ASN A 88 18.86 12.13 -1.81
CA ASN A 88 18.42 11.20 -2.85
C ASN A 88 17.48 11.86 -3.86
N ILE A 89 16.54 12.69 -3.41
CA ILE A 89 15.63 13.44 -4.30
C ILE A 89 16.43 14.42 -5.17
N MET A 90 17.41 15.13 -4.59
CA MET A 90 18.26 16.06 -5.34
C MET A 90 19.11 15.34 -6.38
N MET A 91 19.73 14.21 -6.03
CA MET A 91 20.50 13.40 -6.97
C MET A 91 19.61 12.87 -8.11
N LYS A 92 18.40 12.39 -7.79
CA LYS A 92 17.46 11.91 -8.80
C LYS A 92 17.06 13.03 -9.77
N LYS A 93 16.68 14.20 -9.26
CA LYS A 93 16.34 15.36 -10.10
C LYS A 93 17.50 15.80 -10.99
N ARG A 94 18.73 15.78 -10.47
CA ARG A 94 19.92 16.07 -11.26
C ARG A 94 20.08 15.05 -12.39
N ASN A 95 20.02 13.76 -12.08
CA ASN A 95 20.16 12.71 -13.10
C ASN A 95 19.06 12.78 -14.16
N ASP A 96 17.81 13.09 -13.78
CA ASP A 96 16.71 13.27 -14.71
C ASP A 96 16.97 14.45 -15.67
N TYR A 97 17.52 15.56 -15.14
CA TYR A 97 17.91 16.73 -15.93
C TYR A 97 19.06 16.41 -16.91
N GLU A 98 20.15 15.79 -16.43
CA GLU A 98 21.28 15.39 -17.27
C GLU A 98 20.85 14.41 -18.38
N THR A 99 19.95 13.48 -18.05
CA THR A 99 19.38 12.56 -19.02
C THR A 99 18.62 13.34 -20.11
N CYS A 100 17.75 14.28 -19.72
CA CYS A 100 17.00 15.12 -20.65
C CYS A 100 17.93 15.92 -21.59
N LEU A 101 19.01 16.51 -21.06
CA LEU A 101 20.00 17.22 -21.86
C LEU A 101 20.69 16.31 -22.89
N SER A 102 21.04 15.09 -22.50
CA SER A 102 21.65 14.11 -23.41
C SER A 102 20.72 13.71 -24.55
N TRP A 103 19.41 13.61 -24.32
CA TRP A 103 18.43 13.35 -25.38
C TRP A 103 18.35 14.53 -26.36
N LEU A 104 18.31 15.76 -25.86
CA LEU A 104 18.24 16.97 -26.69
C LEU A 104 19.48 17.18 -27.58
N GLN A 105 20.66 16.75 -27.12
CA GLN A 105 21.91 16.84 -27.89
C GLN A 105 22.06 15.75 -28.96
N LYS A 106 21.33 14.62 -28.84
CA LYS A 106 21.36 13.53 -29.82
C LYS A 106 20.44 13.77 -31.03
N ASP A 107 19.49 14.68 -30.92
CA ASP A 107 18.52 15.03 -31.97
C ASP A 107 18.95 16.24 -32.82
N GLN A 108 20.19 16.73 -32.66
CA GLN A 108 20.85 17.72 -33.54
C GLN A 108 21.95 17.05 -34.37
#